data_AF-A0A2U3LKM7-F1
#
_entry.id   AF-A0A2U3LKM7-F1
#
_cell.length_a   1.000
_cell.length_b   1.000
_cell.length_c   1.000
_cell.angle_alpha   90.00
_cell.angle_beta   90.00
_cell.angle_gamma   90.00
#
_symmetry.space_group_name_H-M   'P 1'
#
loop_
_entity.id
_entity.type
_entity.pdbx_description
1 polymer ?
#
loop_
_entity_poly.entity_id
_entity_poly.type
_entity_poly.pdbx_seq_one_letter_code
_entity_poly.pdbx_strand_id
1 'polypeptide(L)'
;MSYPGELLELAQYLVRMEGEPPRQAWLRHLLISEATLNWAQVELRPALGRVFEHGTMKSASKNKADALNKYFKGNPPTGAELDVARNLNTVVNAFMEAQQERNHADYNTSRDWTRYDVQILIDSVSAAFESWQAVRDEPVAQAYLVSLFGKERSHG
;
A
#
# COMPACT_ATOMS: atom_id res chain seq x y z
N MET A 1 -18.89 -7.77 -5.56
CA MET A 1 -18.74 -8.45 -4.25
C MET A 1 -20.12 -8.95 -3.86
N SER A 2 -20.25 -10.21 -3.47
CA SER A 2 -21.54 -10.75 -2.98
C SER A 2 -21.77 -10.24 -1.56
N TYR A 3 -22.98 -9.76 -1.27
CA TYR A 3 -23.31 -9.17 0.03
C TYR A 3 -23.27 -10.23 1.14
N PRO A 4 -22.95 -9.87 2.41
CA PRO A 4 -22.94 -10.80 3.55
C PRO A 4 -24.14 -11.74 3.65
N GLY A 5 -25.34 -11.24 3.33
CA GLY A 5 -26.58 -12.01 3.31
C GLY A 5 -26.60 -13.09 2.23
N GLU A 6 -26.12 -12.78 1.03
CA GLU A 6 -26.05 -13.72 -0.10
C GLU A 6 -25.07 -14.86 0.17
N LEU A 7 -23.95 -14.57 0.85
CA LEU A 7 -22.97 -15.58 1.26
C LEU A 7 -23.56 -16.55 2.29
N LEU A 8 -24.38 -16.05 3.23
CA LEU A 8 -25.06 -16.88 4.22
C LEU A 8 -26.22 -17.69 3.61
N GLU A 9 -26.96 -17.11 2.67
CA GLU A 9 -28.05 -17.81 1.97
C GLU A 9 -27.51 -18.93 1.07
N LEU A 10 -26.46 -18.66 0.29
CA LEU A 10 -25.78 -19.66 -0.53
C LEU A 10 -25.21 -20.78 0.33
N ALA A 11 -24.60 -20.42 1.47
CA ALA A 11 -24.09 -21.35 2.45
C ALA A 11 -25.18 -22.31 2.97
N GLN A 12 -26.32 -21.76 3.39
CA GLN A 12 -27.45 -22.52 3.88
C GLN A 12 -28.12 -23.37 2.79
N TYR A 13 -28.11 -22.89 1.53
CA TYR A 13 -28.61 -23.64 0.38
C TYR A 13 -27.74 -24.87 0.08
N LEU A 14 -26.41 -24.70 0.05
CA LEU A 14 -25.45 -25.79 -0.21
C LEU A 14 -25.44 -26.86 0.90
N VAL A 15 -25.59 -26.47 2.19
CA VAL A 15 -25.73 -27.42 3.31
C VAL A 15 -26.93 -28.35 3.11
N ARG A 16 -28.05 -27.83 2.58
CA ARG A 16 -29.26 -28.61 2.33
C ARG A 16 -29.11 -29.58 1.15
N MET A 17 -28.18 -29.30 0.23
CA MET A 17 -27.99 -30.04 -1.02
C MET A 17 -26.88 -31.09 -0.96
N GLU A 18 -25.77 -30.84 -0.25
CA GLU A 18 -24.54 -31.65 -0.42
C GLU A 18 -23.98 -32.32 0.84
N GLY A 19 -24.59 -32.18 2.02
CA GLY A 19 -24.11 -32.87 3.22
C GLY A 19 -22.72 -32.38 3.68
N GLU A 20 -22.75 -31.26 4.40
CA GLU A 20 -21.64 -30.55 5.06
C GLU A 20 -20.60 -29.80 4.20
N PRO A 21 -20.76 -28.47 4.05
CA PRO A 21 -19.71 -27.56 3.63
C PRO A 21 -18.93 -26.97 4.83
N PRO A 22 -17.67 -26.53 4.63
CA PRO A 22 -16.82 -26.02 5.69
C PRO A 22 -17.26 -24.61 6.12
N ARG A 23 -18.22 -24.52 7.05
CA ARG A 23 -18.77 -23.27 7.61
C ARG A 23 -17.71 -22.24 8.04
N GLN A 24 -16.50 -22.70 8.37
CA GLN A 24 -15.36 -21.87 8.76
C GLN A 24 -14.83 -20.98 7.61
N ALA A 25 -14.90 -21.42 6.35
CA ALA A 25 -14.38 -20.66 5.22
C ALA A 25 -15.22 -19.39 4.96
N TRP A 26 -16.54 -19.47 5.07
CA TRP A 26 -17.44 -18.34 4.80
C TRP A 26 -17.41 -17.27 5.88
N LEU A 27 -17.32 -17.68 7.16
CA LEU A 27 -17.10 -16.74 8.25
C LEU A 27 -15.78 -15.96 8.04
N ARG A 28 -14.72 -16.65 7.60
CA ARG A 28 -13.45 -15.99 7.27
C ARG A 28 -13.62 -14.96 6.14
N HIS A 29 -14.33 -15.29 5.06
CA HIS A 29 -14.57 -14.35 3.96
C HIS A 29 -15.43 -13.15 4.38
N LEU A 30 -16.48 -13.38 5.16
CA LEU A 30 -17.30 -12.31 5.74
C LEU A 30 -16.44 -11.36 6.58
N LEU A 31 -15.68 -11.91 7.55
CA LEU A 31 -14.85 -11.09 8.43
C LEU A 31 -13.78 -10.31 7.68
N ILE A 32 -13.19 -10.88 6.62
CA ILE A 32 -12.26 -10.15 5.74
C ILE A 32 -12.98 -8.99 5.03
N SER A 33 -14.15 -9.26 4.43
CA SER A 33 -14.94 -8.23 3.74
C SER A 33 -15.32 -7.09 4.70
N GLU A 34 -15.89 -7.43 5.86
CA GLU A 34 -16.26 -6.46 6.90
C GLU A 34 -15.06 -5.65 7.39
N ALA A 35 -13.92 -6.29 7.63
CA ALA A 35 -12.70 -5.59 8.04
C ALA A 35 -12.21 -4.60 6.97
N THR A 36 -12.26 -4.98 5.68
CA THR A 36 -11.85 -4.08 4.59
C THR A 36 -12.82 -2.92 4.36
N LEU A 37 -14.13 -3.14 4.55
CA LEU A 37 -15.14 -2.08 4.46
C LEU A 37 -15.03 -1.07 5.61
N ASN A 38 -14.65 -1.54 6.80
CA ASN A 38 -14.52 -0.70 8.00
C ASN A 38 -13.15 -0.01 8.12
N TRP A 39 -12.30 -0.08 7.11
CA TRP A 39 -10.94 0.49 7.11
C TRP A 39 -10.88 2.00 7.43
N ALA A 40 -11.91 2.76 7.08
CA ALA A 40 -11.93 4.21 7.23
C ALA A 40 -12.16 4.69 8.68
N GLN A 41 -12.42 3.78 9.63
CA GLN A 41 -12.64 4.09 11.05
C GLN A 41 -11.43 4.78 11.67
N VAL A 42 -11.62 6.03 12.12
CA VAL A 42 -10.54 6.94 12.54
C VAL A 42 -9.86 6.44 13.81
N GLU A 43 -10.66 5.94 14.74
CA GLU A 43 -10.28 5.36 16.02
C GLU A 43 -9.38 4.13 15.89
N LEU A 44 -9.45 3.41 14.76
CA LEU A 44 -8.63 2.23 14.48
C LEU A 44 -7.29 2.57 13.79
N ARG A 45 -7.09 3.80 13.31
CA ARG A 45 -5.85 4.20 12.61
C ARG A 45 -4.57 3.92 13.42
N PRO A 46 -4.50 4.16 14.75
CA PRO A 46 -3.31 3.80 15.52
C PRO A 46 -3.05 2.29 15.58
N ALA A 47 -4.10 1.48 15.64
CA ALA A 47 -3.98 0.03 15.62
C ALA A 47 -3.52 -0.47 14.25
N LEU A 48 -4.12 0.06 13.18
CA LEU A 48 -3.73 -0.24 11.81
C LEU A 48 -2.27 0.16 11.53
N GLY A 49 -1.85 1.33 12.03
CA GLY A 49 -0.48 1.82 11.90
C GLY A 49 0.57 0.85 12.45
N ARG A 50 0.24 0.09 13.50
CA ARG A 50 1.15 -0.92 14.10
C ARG A 50 1.28 -2.21 13.28
N VAL A 51 0.39 -2.44 12.33
CA VAL A 51 0.45 -3.62 11.43
C VAL A 51 1.50 -3.41 10.34
N PHE A 52 1.84 -2.16 10.02
CA PHE A 52 2.87 -1.86 9.03
C PHE A 52 4.26 -2.20 9.58
N GLU A 53 4.93 -3.14 8.91
CA GLU A 53 6.33 -3.44 9.19
C GLU A 53 7.26 -2.71 8.23
N HIS A 54 8.30 -2.06 8.77
CA HIS A 54 9.24 -1.25 7.98
C HIS A 54 9.89 -2.02 6.82
N GLY A 55 10.26 -3.29 7.04
CA GLY A 55 10.89 -4.12 6.01
C GLY A 55 9.95 -4.44 4.84
N THR A 56 8.67 -4.67 5.15
CA THR A 56 7.60 -4.88 4.18
C THR A 56 7.34 -3.61 3.37
N MET A 57 7.19 -2.47 4.05
CA MET A 57 7.00 -1.18 3.39
C MET A 57 8.15 -0.86 2.43
N LYS A 58 9.41 -0.97 2.90
CA LYS A 58 10.60 -0.76 2.07
C LYS A 58 10.61 -1.65 0.82
N SER A 59 10.26 -2.93 0.98
CA SER A 59 10.21 -3.88 -0.13
C SER A 59 9.12 -3.54 -1.14
N ALA A 60 7.94 -3.17 -0.65
CA ALA A 60 6.81 -2.76 -1.49
C ALA A 60 7.13 -1.48 -2.29
N SER A 61 7.72 -0.48 -1.64
CA SER A 61 8.20 0.75 -2.29
C SER A 61 9.26 0.44 -3.34
N LYS A 62 10.26 -0.38 -3.02
CA LYS A 62 11.28 -0.80 -4.00
C LYS A 62 10.66 -1.47 -5.23
N ASN A 63 9.77 -2.44 -5.03
CA ASN A 63 9.10 -3.13 -6.13
C ASN A 63 8.27 -2.17 -6.99
N LYS A 64 7.58 -1.21 -6.36
CA LYS A 64 6.81 -0.19 -7.07
C LYS A 64 7.72 0.75 -7.88
N ALA A 65 8.85 1.19 -7.31
CA ALA A 65 9.84 1.99 -8.02
C ALA A 65 10.40 1.24 -9.24
N ASP A 66 10.77 -0.03 -9.07
CA ASP A 66 11.30 -0.86 -10.15
C ASP A 66 10.25 -1.02 -11.29
N ALA A 67 8.98 -1.21 -10.94
CA ALA A 67 7.89 -1.27 -11.91
C ALA A 67 7.66 0.05 -12.65
N LEU A 68 7.67 1.19 -11.94
CA LEU A 68 7.52 2.53 -12.52
C LEU A 68 8.71 2.87 -13.43
N ASN A 69 9.93 2.55 -13.00
CA ASN A 69 11.13 2.73 -13.81
C ASN A 69 11.08 1.90 -15.11
N LYS A 70 10.56 0.67 -15.05
CA LYS A 70 10.33 -0.14 -16.24
C LYS A 70 9.27 0.48 -17.16
N TYR A 71 8.17 0.99 -16.58
CA TYR A 71 7.14 1.70 -17.33
C TYR A 71 7.72 2.92 -18.06
N PHE A 72 8.50 3.77 -17.39
CA PHE A 72 9.11 4.96 -18.01
C PHE A 72 10.11 4.62 -19.11
N LYS A 73 10.90 3.55 -18.95
CA LYS A 73 11.81 3.05 -20.00
C LYS A 73 11.06 2.62 -21.27
N GLY A 74 9.78 2.27 -21.14
CA GLY A 74 8.91 1.97 -22.27
C GLY A 74 8.45 3.18 -23.06
N ASN A 75 8.88 4.40 -22.69
CA ASN A 75 8.44 5.67 -23.30
C ASN A 75 6.90 5.75 -23.42
N PRO A 76 6.20 5.72 -22.28
CA PRO A 76 4.74 5.74 -22.28
C PRO A 76 4.21 7.03 -22.92
N PRO A 77 3.01 6.98 -23.53
CA PRO A 77 2.39 8.16 -24.11
C PRO A 77 2.15 9.22 -23.03
N THR A 78 2.23 10.48 -23.46
CA THR A 78 1.86 11.61 -22.60
C THR A 78 0.37 11.56 -22.26
N GLY A 79 0.02 11.81 -21.00
CA GLY A 79 -1.37 11.87 -20.55
C GLY A 79 -1.49 11.65 -19.04
N ALA A 80 -2.73 11.62 -18.56
CA ALA A 80 -3.04 11.49 -17.15
C ALA A 80 -2.36 10.28 -16.49
N GLU A 81 -2.30 9.12 -17.16
CA GLU A 81 -1.64 7.93 -16.63
C GLU A 81 -0.14 8.14 -16.39
N LEU A 82 0.55 8.86 -17.28
CA LEU A 82 1.96 9.20 -17.11
C LEU A 82 2.15 10.18 -15.93
N ASP A 83 1.25 11.14 -15.78
CA ASP A 83 1.30 12.11 -14.67
C ASP A 83 1.04 11.44 -13.32
N VAL A 84 0.08 10.51 -13.26
CA VAL A 84 -0.16 9.67 -12.09
C VAL A 84 1.07 8.83 -11.75
N ALA A 85 1.67 8.18 -12.76
CA ALA A 85 2.87 7.37 -12.57
C ALA A 85 4.06 8.21 -12.06
N ARG A 86 4.23 9.44 -12.57
CA ARG A 86 5.29 10.36 -12.12
C ARG A 86 5.10 10.78 -10.66
N ASN A 87 3.90 11.22 -10.30
CA ASN A 87 3.58 11.58 -8.92
C ASN A 87 3.78 10.40 -7.96
N LEU A 88 3.32 9.21 -8.35
CA LEU A 88 3.55 8.01 -7.54
C LEU A 88 5.04 7.67 -7.42
N ASN A 89 5.82 7.88 -8.48
CA ASN A 89 7.27 7.69 -8.44
C ASN A 89 7.96 8.67 -7.47
N THR A 90 7.53 9.94 -7.44
CA THR A 90 8.01 10.93 -6.46
C THR A 90 7.78 10.43 -5.03
N VAL A 91 6.56 9.97 -4.72
CA VAL A 91 6.18 9.47 -3.39
C VAL A 91 7.04 8.28 -2.97
N VAL A 92 7.18 7.29 -3.86
CA VAL A 92 7.89 6.05 -3.58
C VAL A 92 9.37 6.30 -3.33
N ASN A 93 10.01 7.15 -4.14
CA ASN A 93 11.43 7.45 -3.99
C ASN A 93 11.71 8.29 -2.73
N ALA A 94 10.89 9.29 -2.44
CA ALA A 94 11.03 10.09 -1.21
C ALA A 94 10.88 9.23 0.05
N PHE A 95 9.94 8.26 0.06
CA PHE A 95 9.83 7.30 1.17
C PHE A 95 11.09 6.45 1.32
N MET A 96 11.63 5.91 0.22
CA MET A 96 12.84 5.10 0.26
C MET A 96 14.05 5.89 0.76
N GLU A 97 14.20 7.13 0.30
CA GLU A 97 15.24 8.06 0.74
C GLU A 97 15.10 8.37 2.23
N ALA A 98 13.92 8.78 2.69
CA ALA A 98 13.66 9.07 4.11
C ALA A 98 13.90 7.85 5.00
N GLN A 99 13.51 6.65 4.57
CA GLN A 99 13.76 5.41 5.31
C GLN A 99 15.26 5.07 5.36
N GLN A 100 16.00 5.28 4.27
CA GLN A 100 17.44 5.09 4.24
C GLN A 100 18.15 6.08 5.16
N GLU A 101 17.75 7.35 5.11
CA GLU A 101 18.37 8.41 5.89
C GLU A 101 18.08 8.29 7.39
N ARG A 102 16.88 7.83 7.76
CA ARG A 102 16.59 7.43 9.14
C ARG A 102 17.55 6.35 9.64
N ASN A 103 17.78 5.30 8.86
CA ASN A 103 18.73 4.25 9.23
C ASN A 103 20.17 4.80 9.37
N HIS A 104 20.58 5.73 8.50
CA HIS A 104 21.88 6.36 8.63
C HIS A 104 22.00 7.22 9.88
N ALA A 105 20.97 8.02 10.21
CA ALA A 105 20.96 8.82 11.43
C ALA A 105 21.06 7.95 12.69
N ASP A 106 20.38 6.80 12.71
CA ASP A 106 20.35 5.90 13.87
C ASP A 106 21.65 5.07 14.05
N TYR A 107 22.36 4.76 12.96
CA TYR A 107 23.46 3.78 12.98
C TYR A 107 24.81 4.27 12.44
N ASN A 108 24.86 5.42 11.76
CA ASN A 108 26.08 5.97 11.20
C ASN A 108 26.48 7.29 11.87
N THR A 109 27.21 7.18 12.99
CA THR A 109 27.72 8.34 13.74
C THR A 109 28.89 9.06 13.08
N SER A 110 29.38 8.56 11.93
CA SER A 110 30.49 9.16 11.18
C SER A 110 30.04 10.11 10.06
N ARG A 111 28.73 10.22 9.82
CA ARG A 111 28.18 11.14 8.82
C ARG A 111 27.77 12.45 9.48
N ASP A 112 28.41 13.54 9.07
CA ASP A 112 27.97 14.89 9.41
C ASP A 112 26.86 15.33 8.46
N TRP A 113 25.74 15.75 9.03
CA TRP A 113 24.61 16.30 8.28
C TRP A 113 24.81 17.80 8.05
N THR A 114 24.88 18.21 6.80
CA THR A 114 24.89 19.64 6.48
C THR A 114 23.46 20.19 6.45
N ARG A 115 23.30 21.51 6.61
CA ARG A 115 22.00 22.17 6.42
C ARG A 115 21.44 21.95 5.02
N TYR A 116 22.31 21.82 4.02
CA TYR A 116 21.93 21.58 2.64
C TYR A 116 21.34 20.18 2.46
N ASP A 117 21.96 19.14 3.05
CA ASP A 117 21.44 17.76 3.00
C ASP A 117 20.05 17.66 3.65
N VAL A 118 19.87 18.33 4.79
CA VAL A 118 18.58 18.38 5.48
C VAL A 118 17.52 19.10 4.63
N GLN A 119 17.89 20.20 3.96
CA GLN A 119 16.97 20.92 3.09
C GLN A 119 16.52 20.08 1.90
N ILE A 120 17.44 19.35 1.26
CA ILE A 120 17.10 18.42 0.16
C ILE A 120 16.08 17.38 0.63
N LEU A 121 16.27 16.79 1.82
CA LEU A 121 15.35 15.80 2.34
C LEU A 121 13.96 16.40 2.64
N ILE A 122 13.92 17.63 3.19
CA ILE A 122 12.66 18.35 3.43
C ILE A 122 11.94 18.62 2.11
N ASP A 123 12.66 19.08 1.08
CA ASP A 123 12.08 19.38 -0.24
C ASP A 123 11.55 18.11 -0.91
N SER A 124 12.30 17.00 -0.83
CA SER A 124 11.91 15.67 -1.33
C SER A 124 10.62 15.17 -0.67
N VAL A 125 10.55 15.25 0.66
CA VAL A 125 9.36 14.86 1.42
C VAL A 125 8.18 15.78 1.09
N SER A 126 8.40 17.09 0.99
CA SER A 126 7.34 18.07 0.66
C SER A 126 6.74 17.80 -0.72
N ALA A 127 7.58 17.58 -1.73
CA ALA A 127 7.14 17.20 -3.07
C ALA A 127 6.35 15.88 -3.06
N ALA A 128 6.75 14.91 -2.24
CA ALA A 128 5.98 13.67 -2.08
C ALA A 128 4.60 13.90 -1.44
N PHE A 129 4.47 14.80 -0.46
CA PHE A 129 3.15 15.17 0.09
C PHE A 129 2.24 15.77 -0.98
N GLU A 130 2.76 16.71 -1.78
CA GLU A 130 2.01 17.33 -2.89
C GLU A 130 1.61 16.31 -3.96
N SER A 131 2.57 15.49 -4.42
CA SER A 131 2.30 14.41 -5.37
C SER A 131 1.29 13.41 -4.84
N TRP A 132 1.36 13.05 -3.55
CA TRP A 132 0.39 12.15 -2.94
C TRP A 132 -1.01 12.74 -2.93
N GLN A 133 -1.18 14.03 -2.58
CA GLN A 133 -2.50 14.68 -2.63
C GLN A 133 -3.10 14.64 -4.04
N ALA A 134 -2.27 14.75 -5.08
CA ALA A 134 -2.72 14.72 -6.47
C ALA A 134 -3.19 13.33 -6.93
N VAL A 135 -2.66 12.24 -6.38
CA VAL A 135 -2.92 10.87 -6.89
C VAL A 135 -3.55 9.92 -5.89
N ARG A 136 -3.77 10.32 -4.64
CA ARG A 136 -4.23 9.41 -3.58
C ARG A 136 -5.50 8.65 -3.95
N ASP A 137 -6.40 9.24 -4.73
CA ASP A 137 -7.68 8.63 -5.10
C ASP A 137 -7.58 7.75 -6.36
N GLU A 138 -6.41 7.69 -7.01
CA GLU A 138 -6.18 6.85 -8.18
C GLU A 138 -6.08 5.36 -7.82
N PRO A 139 -6.64 4.44 -8.63
CA PRO A 139 -6.61 3.01 -8.35
C PRO A 139 -5.19 2.46 -8.12
N VAL A 140 -4.21 2.95 -8.89
CA VAL A 140 -2.81 2.52 -8.76
C VAL A 140 -2.15 2.99 -7.45
N ALA A 141 -2.58 4.13 -6.92
CA ALA A 141 -2.10 4.67 -5.65
C ALA A 141 -2.73 3.92 -4.47
N GLN A 142 -4.02 3.61 -4.54
CA GLN A 142 -4.72 2.77 -3.57
C GLN A 142 -4.12 1.36 -3.50
N ALA A 143 -3.84 0.75 -4.67
CA ALA A 143 -3.14 -0.54 -4.74
C ALA A 143 -1.73 -0.49 -4.13
N TYR A 144 -1.04 0.65 -4.24
CA TYR A 144 0.25 0.85 -3.57
C TYR A 144 0.10 0.91 -2.04
N LEU A 145 -0.93 1.56 -1.48
CA LEU A 145 -1.15 1.53 -0.03
C LEU A 145 -1.38 0.12 0.51
N VAL A 146 -2.15 -0.69 -0.22
CA VAL A 146 -2.41 -2.08 0.18
C VAL A 146 -1.11 -2.90 0.17
N SER A 147 -0.23 -2.69 -0.81
CA SER A 147 1.03 -3.43 -0.87
C SER A 147 2.00 -3.13 0.28
N LEU A 148 1.83 -2.01 0.98
CA LEU A 148 2.60 -1.66 2.18
C LEU A 148 2.25 -2.54 3.40
N PHE A 149 1.08 -3.20 3.42
CA PHE A 149 0.66 -4.08 4.53
C PHE A 149 1.33 -5.45 4.54
N GLY A 150 1.73 -5.95 3.37
CA GLY A 150 2.18 -7.34 3.25
C GLY A 150 2.32 -7.78 1.81
N LYS A 151 3.04 -8.90 1.60
CA LYS A 151 3.02 -9.59 0.31
C LYS A 151 1.60 -10.09 0.04
N GLU A 152 1.04 -9.68 -1.09
CA GLU A 152 -0.11 -10.35 -1.68
C GLU A 152 0.24 -11.83 -1.83
N ARG A 153 -0.53 -12.72 -1.19
CA ARG A 153 -0.38 -14.14 -1.42
C ARG A 153 -0.93 -14.43 -2.82
N SER A 154 -0.06 -14.83 -3.74
CA SER A 154 -0.48 -15.45 -5.00
C SER A 154 -1.42 -16.60 -4.64
N HIS A 155 -2.67 -16.52 -5.09
CA HIS A 155 -3.61 -17.62 -4.93
C HIS A 155 -3.01 -18.83 -5.67
N GLY A 156 -2.57 -19.83 -4.91
CA GLY A 156 -2.21 -21.15 -5.43
C GLY A 156 -3.44 -22.02 -5.54
#